data_AF-A0A2H6GS83-F1
#
_entry.id   AF-A0A2H6GS83-F1
#
_cell.length_a   1.000
_cell.length_b   1.000
_cell.length_c   1.000
_cell.angle_alpha   90.00
_cell.angle_beta   90.00
_cell.angle_gamma   90.00
#
_symmetry.space_group_name_H-M   'P 1'
#
loop_
_entity.id
_entity.type
_entity.pdbx_description
1 polymer ?
#
loop_
_entity_poly.entity_id
_entity_poly.type
_entity_poly.pdbx_seq_one_letter_code
_entity_poly.pdbx_strand_id
1 'polypeptide(L)'
;MQITVFLLVISAIISIGIYIFSKKLFKSVVVFSVLANLAFLVNIGSRMFVFYHIKFLLYFSSLIWPLINIFLIIKYLKSKKKNEIS
;
A
#
# COMPACT_ATOMS: atom_id res chain seq x y z
N MET A 1 -4.45 9.63 14.77
CA MET A 1 -5.43 9.70 13.66
C MET A 1 -5.00 10.67 12.55
N GLN A 2 -4.69 11.93 12.87
CA GLN A 2 -4.28 12.93 11.88
C GLN A 2 -3.02 12.52 11.09
N ILE A 3 -2.03 11.92 11.75
CA ILE A 3 -0.77 11.49 11.12
C ILE A 3 -0.98 10.35 10.12
N THR A 4 -1.79 9.34 10.46
CA THR A 4 -2.09 8.22 9.54
C THR A 4 -2.83 8.70 8.30
N VAL A 5 -3.84 9.55 8.49
CA VAL A 5 -4.61 10.12 7.38
C VAL A 5 -3.72 10.99 6.51
N PHE A 6 -2.85 11.80 7.12
CA PHE A 6 -1.86 12.61 6.41
C PHE A 6 -0.89 11.75 5.58
N LEU A 7 -0.33 10.69 6.16
CA LEU A 7 0.54 9.74 5.46
C LEU A 7 -0.19 9.03 4.31
N LEU A 8 -1.47 8.69 4.48
CA LEU A 8 -2.27 8.01 3.47
C LEU A 8 -2.61 8.95 2.29
N VAL A 9 -2.89 10.22 2.59
CA VAL A 9 -3.06 11.28 1.57
C VAL A 9 -1.77 11.49 0.80
N ILE A 10 -0.61 11.57 1.47
CA ILE A 10 0.70 11.66 0.81
C ILE A 10 0.95 10.43 -0.08
N SER A 11 0.65 9.24 0.44
CA SER A 11 0.78 7.97 -0.30
C SER A 11 -0.04 7.98 -1.58
N ALA A 12 -1.28 8.50 -1.53
CA ALA A 12 -2.14 8.67 -2.69
C ALA A 12 -1.56 9.68 -3.69
N ILE A 13 -1.09 10.84 -3.23
CA ILE A 13 -0.47 11.86 -4.09
C ILE A 13 0.76 11.29 -4.83
N ILE A 14 1.65 10.60 -4.13
CA ILE A 14 2.84 9.97 -4.73
C ILE A 14 2.43 8.92 -5.77
N SER A 15 1.45 8.09 -5.45
CA SER A 15 0.96 7.06 -6.37
C SER A 15 0.31 7.66 -7.63
N ILE A 16 -0.47 8.72 -7.49
CA ILE A 16 -1.07 9.47 -8.60
C ILE A 16 0.02 10.10 -9.47
N GLY A 17 1.05 10.70 -8.85
CA GLY A 17 2.21 11.22 -9.57
C GLY A 17 2.88 10.15 -10.42
N ILE A 18 3.15 8.98 -9.84
CA ILE A 18 3.74 7.84 -10.56
C ILE A 18 2.83 7.35 -11.70
N TYR A 19 1.50 7.39 -11.52
CA TYR A 19 0.56 7.07 -12.59
C TYR A 19 0.68 8.06 -13.76
N ILE A 20 0.71 9.36 -13.48
CA ILE A 20 0.80 10.42 -14.49
C ILE A 20 2.09 10.26 -15.32
N PHE A 21 3.24 10.03 -14.68
CA PHE A 21 4.52 9.89 -15.38
C PHE A 21 4.69 8.54 -16.08
N SER A 22 4.34 7.44 -15.42
CA SER A 22 4.58 6.10 -15.98
C SER A 22 3.48 5.62 -16.92
N LYS A 23 2.28 6.23 -16.84
CA LYS A 23 1.02 5.77 -17.46
C LYS A 23 0.67 4.30 -17.19
N LYS A 24 1.32 3.69 -16.19
CA LYS A 24 1.19 2.27 -15.85
C LYS A 24 0.42 2.15 -14.54
N LEU A 25 -0.89 1.94 -14.66
CA LEU A 25 -1.81 1.79 -13.53
C LEU A 25 -1.31 0.75 -12.52
N PHE A 26 -0.80 -0.38 -13.00
CA PHE A 26 -0.27 -1.44 -12.14
C PHE A 26 0.90 -0.97 -11.26
N LYS A 27 1.84 -0.18 -11.79
CA LYS A 27 2.96 0.36 -11.00
C LYS A 27 2.48 1.33 -9.91
N SER A 28 1.55 2.21 -10.27
CA SER A 28 0.95 3.17 -9.35
C SER A 28 0.22 2.49 -8.19
N VAL A 29 -0.56 1.44 -8.49
CA VAL A 29 -1.28 0.65 -7.47
C VAL A 29 -0.32 -0.08 -6.54
N VAL A 30 0.76 -0.69 -7.08
CA VAL A 30 1.78 -1.34 -6.26
C VAL A 30 2.42 -0.34 -5.29
N VAL A 31 2.78 0.85 -5.77
CA VAL A 31 3.42 1.87 -4.94
C VAL A 31 2.46 2.42 -3.88
N PHE A 32 1.20 2.69 -4.23
CA PHE A 32 0.18 3.07 -3.25
C PHE A 32 0.02 2.01 -2.18
N SER A 33 -0.10 0.74 -2.60
CA SER A 33 -0.36 -0.38 -1.71
C SER A 33 0.80 -0.57 -0.72
N VAL A 34 2.05 -0.38 -1.14
CA VAL A 34 3.22 -0.41 -0.25
C VAL A 34 3.24 0.78 0.71
N LEU A 35 3.06 2.00 0.21
CA LEU A 35 3.10 3.23 1.02
C LEU A 35 1.96 3.31 2.04
N ALA A 36 0.74 2.98 1.63
CA ALA A 36 -0.42 2.94 2.51
C ALA A 36 -0.22 1.90 3.63
N ASN A 37 0.35 0.73 3.31
CA ASN A 37 0.64 -0.30 4.30
C ASN A 37 1.69 0.18 5.32
N LEU A 38 2.75 0.86 4.88
CA LEU A 38 3.72 1.52 5.76
C LEU A 38 3.08 2.58 6.66
N ALA A 39 2.17 3.39 6.11
CA ALA A 39 1.43 4.40 6.89
C ALA A 39 0.59 3.77 8.02
N PHE A 40 -0.03 2.62 7.77
CA PHE A 40 -0.75 1.86 8.79
C PHE A 40 0.19 1.17 9.79
N LEU A 41 1.31 0.61 9.33
CA LEU A 41 2.29 -0.06 10.18
C LEU A 41 2.90 0.88 11.21
N VAL A 42 3.24 2.10 10.79
CA VAL A 42 3.78 3.15 11.67
C VAL A 42 2.79 3.56 12.76
N ASN A 43 1.48 3.33 12.55
CA ASN A 43 0.44 3.65 13.51
C ASN A 43 -0.21 2.44 14.20
N ILE A 44 0.30 1.22 13.97
CA ILE A 44 -0.31 -0.03 14.45
C ILE A 44 -0.26 -0.17 15.98
N GLY A 45 0.68 0.55 16.63
CA GLY A 45 0.79 0.63 18.09
C GLY A 45 -0.07 1.73 18.73
N SER A 46 -0.69 2.63 17.95
CA SER A 46 -1.57 3.65 18.54
C SER A 46 -2.93 3.03 18.84
N ARG A 47 -3.57 3.44 19.95
CA ARG A 47 -4.87 2.93 20.44
C ARG A 47 -6.03 3.04 19.43
N MET A 48 -5.80 3.55 18.22
CA MET A 48 -6.74 3.83 17.14
C MET A 48 -7.64 2.63 16.76
N PHE A 49 -7.09 1.42 16.67
CA PHE A 49 -7.87 0.24 16.30
C PHE A 49 -8.76 -0.29 17.43
N VAL A 50 -8.36 -0.05 18.68
CA VAL A 50 -9.14 -0.39 19.87
C VAL A 50 -10.24 0.66 20.10
N PHE A 51 -9.93 1.94 19.94
CA PHE A 51 -10.83 3.06 20.23
C PHE A 51 -12.02 3.15 19.27
N TYR A 52 -11.83 2.82 17.99
CA TYR A 52 -12.91 2.86 17.00
C TYR A 52 -13.65 1.52 16.82
N HIS A 53 -13.35 0.49 17.64
CA HIS A 53 -13.89 -0.87 17.49
C HIS A 53 -13.69 -1.51 16.09
N ILE A 54 -12.83 -0.94 15.24
CA ILE A 54 -12.60 -1.42 13.86
C ILE A 54 -11.51 -2.49 13.85
N LYS A 55 -11.69 -3.52 14.68
CA LYS A 55 -10.79 -4.67 14.76
C LYS A 55 -10.62 -5.36 13.40
N PHE A 56 -11.66 -5.31 12.56
CA PHE A 56 -11.60 -5.85 11.20
C PHE A 56 -10.53 -5.18 10.32
N LEU A 57 -10.41 -3.84 10.36
CA LEU A 57 -9.37 -3.13 9.61
C LEU A 57 -7.97 -3.37 10.18
N LEU A 58 -7.85 -3.63 11.49
CA LEU A 58 -6.59 -4.05 12.10
C LEU A 58 -6.15 -5.42 11.56
N TYR A 59 -7.02 -6.43 11.62
CA TYR A 59 -6.72 -7.76 11.10
C TYR A 59 -6.46 -7.72 9.59
N PHE A 60 -7.24 -6.95 8.85
CA PHE A 60 -7.05 -6.77 7.41
C PHE A 60 -5.69 -6.13 7.11
N SER A 61 -5.36 -5.00 7.75
CA SER A 61 -4.09 -4.31 7.53
C SER A 61 -2.88 -5.11 8.01
N SER A 62 -3.01 -5.91 9.07
CA SER A 62 -1.90 -6.65 9.67
C SER A 62 -1.66 -8.02 9.03
N LEU A 63 -2.70 -8.69 8.52
CA LEU A 63 -2.60 -10.07 8.02
C LEU A 63 -2.86 -10.15 6.51
N ILE A 64 -3.95 -9.56 6.04
CA ILE A 64 -4.41 -9.73 4.65
C ILE A 64 -3.67 -8.79 3.70
N TRP A 65 -3.52 -7.53 4.09
CA TRP A 65 -2.91 -6.48 3.28
C TRP A 65 -1.41 -6.72 2.96
N PRO A 66 -0.58 -7.24 3.89
CA PRO A 66 0.80 -7.62 3.59
C PRO A 66 0.89 -8.77 2.57
N LEU A 67 0.00 -9.76 2.66
CA LEU A 67 -0.07 -10.88 1.70
C LEU A 67 -0.42 -10.37 0.29
N ILE A 68 -1.38 -9.45 0.18
CA ILE A 68 -1.75 -8.80 -1.08
C ILE A 68 -0.55 -8.02 -1.64
N ASN A 69 0.18 -7.28 -0.79
CA ASN A 69 1.39 -6.55 -1.20
C ASN A 69 2.48 -7.47 -1.72
N ILE A 70 2.76 -8.57 -1.02
CA ILE A 70 3.74 -9.57 -1.45
C ILE A 70 3.35 -10.16 -2.80
N PHE A 71 2.07 -10.52 -2.98
CA PHE A 71 1.57 -11.01 -4.26
C PHE A 71 1.75 -10.00 -5.39
N LEU A 72 1.41 -8.73 -5.15
CA LEU A 72 1.58 -7.65 -6.11
C LEU A 72 3.06 -7.43 -6.49
N ILE A 73 3.97 -7.49 -5.51
CA ILE A 73 5.42 -7.40 -5.72
C ILE A 73 5.92 -8.57 -6.57
N ILE A 74 5.54 -9.81 -6.23
CA ILE A 74 5.93 -11.00 -7.00
C ILE A 74 5.43 -10.91 -8.44
N LYS A 75 4.16 -10.52 -8.65
CA LYS A 75 3.58 -10.33 -9.98
C LYS A 75 4.30 -9.23 -10.75
N TYR A 76 4.66 -8.12 -10.09
CA TYR A 76 5.43 -7.04 -10.68
C TYR A 76 6.82 -7.51 -11.15
N LEU A 77 7.56 -8.21 -10.29
CA LEU A 77 8.88 -8.74 -10.61
C LEU A 77 8.82 -9.76 -11.76
N LYS A 78 7.83 -10.65 -11.76
CA LYS A 78 7.60 -11.62 -12.84
C LYS A 78 7.28 -10.94 -14.17
N SER A 79 6.47 -9.88 -14.15
CA SER A 79 6.16 -9.09 -15.35
C SER A 79 7.37 -8.31 -15.88
N LYS A 80 8.24 -7.80 -15.00
CA LYS A 80 9.49 -7.14 -15.41
C LYS A 80 10.43 -8.12 -16.10
N LYS A 81 10.64 -9.30 -15.50
CA LYS A 81 11.48 -10.37 -16.07
C LYS A 81 11.00 -10.82 -17.45
N LYS A 82 9.69 -10.91 -17.67
CA LYS A 82 9.13 -11.29 -18.99
C LYS A 82 9.41 -10.25 -20.09
N ASN A 83 9.38 -8.96 -19.75
CA ASN A 83 9.66 -7.88 -20.69
C ASN A 83 11.16 -7.64 -20.96
N GLU A 84 12.06 -8.24 -20.16
CA GLU A 84 13.52 -8.17 -20.38
C GLU A 84 14.04 -9.33 -21.25
N ILE A 85 13.20 -10.35 -21.52
CA ILE A 85 13.56 -11.57 -22.27
C ILE A 85 12.92 -11.58 -23.69
N SER A 86 12.04 -10.62 -23.99
CA SER A 86 11.43 -10.39 -25.31
C SER A 86 12.15 -9.29 -26.07
#